data_AF-B0MMY2-F1
#
_entry.id   AF-B0MMY2-F1
#
_cell.length_a   1.000
_cell.length_b   1.000
_cell.length_c   1.000
_cell.angle_alpha   90.00
_cell.angle_beta   90.00
_cell.angle_gamma   90.00
#
_symmetry.space_group_name_H-M   'P 1'
#
loop_
_entity.id
_entity.type
_entity.pdbx_description
1 polymer ?
#
loop_
_entity_poly.entity_id
_entity_poly.type
_entity_poly.pdbx_seq_one_letter_code
_entity_poly.pdbx_strand_id
1 'polypeptide(L)'
;MKRRAKPGDYLSARQKNGVPLGADDIYRETWLWLKQRNCENLVNKRLIEAYAQAYARYIQCEEAISTYGLLGKHPTPKMSTALTNL
;
A
#
# COMPACT_ATOMS: atom_id res chain seq x y z
N MET A 1 18.18 -4.23 -28.14
CA MET A 1 17.39 -4.96 -27.12
C MET A 1 16.87 -3.95 -26.08
N LYS A 2 15.66 -3.38 -26.27
CA LYS A 2 15.07 -2.40 -25.32
C LYS A 2 14.73 -3.13 -24.02
N ARG A 3 15.55 -2.97 -22.97
CA ARG A 3 15.32 -3.57 -21.64
C ARG A 3 13.96 -3.08 -21.11
N ARG A 4 12.95 -3.94 -21.11
CA ARG A 4 11.76 -3.72 -20.27
C ARG A 4 12.26 -3.80 -18.84
N ALA A 5 12.05 -2.78 -18.03
CA ALA A 5 12.32 -2.90 -16.61
C ALA A 5 11.24 -3.83 -16.03
N LYS A 6 11.60 -5.08 -15.76
CA LYS A 6 10.69 -6.06 -15.15
C LYS A 6 10.57 -5.71 -13.65
N PRO A 7 9.36 -5.53 -13.10
CA PRO A 7 9.18 -5.39 -11.65
C PRO A 7 9.73 -6.62 -10.93
N GLY A 8 10.21 -6.43 -9.69
CA GLY A 8 10.52 -7.56 -8.82
C GLY A 8 9.24 -8.35 -8.47
N ASP A 9 9.33 -9.66 -8.38
CA ASP A 9 8.16 -10.53 -8.16
C ASP A 9 7.42 -10.24 -6.83
N TYR A 10 8.11 -9.62 -5.87
CA TYR A 10 7.50 -9.19 -4.60
C TYR A 10 6.49 -8.04 -4.75
N LEU A 11 6.55 -7.27 -5.85
CA LEU A 11 5.62 -6.15 -6.08
C LEU A 11 4.20 -6.61 -6.44
N SER A 12 4.07 -7.84 -6.96
CA SER A 12 2.79 -8.51 -7.24
C SER A 12 2.47 -9.61 -6.22
N ALA A 13 3.23 -9.68 -5.11
CA ALA A 13 3.03 -10.70 -4.09
C ALA A 13 1.61 -10.65 -3.52
N ARG A 14 1.02 -11.82 -3.29
CA ARG A 14 -0.28 -11.94 -2.62
C ARG A 14 -0.14 -11.67 -1.13
N GLN A 15 -1.06 -10.89 -0.61
CA GLN A 15 -1.19 -10.60 0.82
C GLN A 15 -1.95 -11.74 1.53
N LYS A 16 -2.03 -11.67 2.87
CA LYS A 16 -2.71 -12.68 3.69
C LYS A 16 -4.18 -12.90 3.30
N ASN A 17 -4.87 -11.87 2.81
CA ASN A 17 -6.25 -11.94 2.33
C ASN A 17 -6.37 -12.44 0.88
N GLY A 18 -5.27 -12.85 0.24
CA GLY A 18 -5.24 -13.32 -1.14
C GLY A 18 -5.19 -12.22 -2.20
N VAL A 19 -5.39 -10.95 -1.82
CA VAL A 19 -5.32 -9.80 -2.74
C VAL A 19 -3.85 -9.51 -3.10
N PRO A 20 -3.52 -9.23 -4.37
CA PRO A 20 -2.16 -8.81 -4.72
C PRO A 20 -1.83 -7.45 -4.10
N LEU A 21 -0.55 -7.22 -3.80
CA LEU A 21 -0.09 -5.92 -3.31
C LEU A 21 -0.40 -4.78 -4.31
N GLY A 22 -0.37 -5.06 -5.62
CA GLY A 22 -0.67 -4.08 -6.67
C GLY A 22 0.46 -3.09 -6.96
N ALA A 23 1.64 -3.27 -6.35
CA ALA A 23 2.78 -2.39 -6.57
C ALA A 23 3.44 -2.60 -7.94
N ASP A 24 3.21 -3.72 -8.61
CA ASP A 24 3.75 -3.99 -9.95
C ASP A 24 3.09 -3.12 -11.03
N ASP A 25 1.81 -2.79 -10.86
CA ASP A 25 1.10 -1.88 -11.74
C ASP A 25 1.61 -0.45 -11.61
N ILE A 26 1.76 0.04 -10.38
CA ILE A 26 2.33 1.37 -10.10
C ILE A 26 3.76 1.47 -10.64
N TYR A 27 4.56 0.41 -10.47
CA TYR A 27 5.91 0.34 -11.04
C TYR A 27 5.88 0.47 -12.56
N ARG A 28 5.00 -0.26 -13.24
CA ARG A 28 4.89 -0.27 -14.71
C ARG A 28 4.46 1.10 -15.23
N GLU A 29 3.46 1.71 -14.60
CA GLU A 29 2.99 3.05 -14.93
C GLU A 29 4.10 4.10 -14.76
N THR A 30 4.76 4.11 -13.60
CA THR A 30 5.85 5.03 -13.29
C THR A 30 7.00 4.90 -14.29
N TRP A 31 7.41 3.67 -14.59
CA TRP A 31 8.49 3.41 -15.55
C TRP A 31 8.11 3.84 -16.97
N LEU A 32 6.86 3.59 -17.40
CA LEU A 32 6.36 4.05 -18.70
C LEU A 32 6.34 5.58 -18.79
N TRP A 33 5.92 6.27 -17.72
CA TRP A 33 5.94 7.72 -17.65
C TRP A 33 7.35 8.31 -17.77
N LEU A 34 8.33 7.68 -17.10
CA LEU A 34 9.75 8.06 -17.21
C LEU A 34 10.27 7.82 -18.63
N LYS A 35 9.91 6.68 -19.22
CA LYS A 35 10.33 6.30 -20.57
C LYS A 35 9.81 7.25 -21.64
N GLN A 36 8.57 7.72 -21.52
CA GLN A 36 8.00 8.73 -22.43
C GLN A 36 8.80 10.04 -22.42
N ARG A 37 9.60 10.29 -21.37
CA ARG A 37 10.46 11.47 -21.20
C ARG A 37 11.95 11.17 -21.41
N ASN A 38 12.30 9.94 -21.82
CA ASN A 38 13.68 9.44 -21.93
C ASN A 38 14.46 9.50 -20.60
N CYS A 39 13.77 9.45 -19.46
CA CYS A 39 14.37 9.53 -18.12
C CYS A 39 14.48 8.17 -17.42
N GLU A 40 14.10 7.07 -18.07
CA GLU A 40 14.00 5.76 -17.44
C GLU A 40 15.35 5.18 -16.99
N ASN A 41 16.45 5.69 -17.53
CA ASN A 41 17.81 5.33 -17.14
C ASN A 41 18.44 6.32 -16.14
N LEU A 42 17.80 7.46 -15.89
CA LEU A 42 18.25 8.47 -14.92
C LEU A 42 17.79 8.13 -13.49
N VAL A 43 16.74 7.32 -13.37
CA VAL A 43 16.15 6.93 -12.09
C VAL A 43 16.56 5.51 -11.75
N ASN A 44 17.13 5.30 -10.56
CA ASN A 44 17.49 3.98 -10.10
C ASN A 44 16.26 3.07 -10.01
N LYS A 45 16.34 1.84 -10.56
CA LYS A 45 15.26 0.86 -10.51
C LYS A 45 14.69 0.66 -9.10
N ARG A 46 15.56 0.53 -8.09
CA ARG A 46 15.17 0.32 -6.69
C ARG A 46 14.37 1.49 -6.13
N LEU A 47 14.60 2.70 -6.63
CA LEU A 47 13.81 3.87 -6.24
C LEU A 47 12.36 3.77 -6.73
N ILE A 48 12.16 3.33 -7.98
CA ILE A 48 10.83 3.10 -8.55
C ILE A 48 10.13 1.97 -7.81
N GLU A 49 10.83 0.88 -7.49
CA GLU A 49 10.26 -0.24 -6.73
C GLU A 49 9.85 0.17 -5.30
N ALA A 50 10.68 0.99 -4.62
CA ALA A 50 10.38 1.50 -3.28
C ALA A 50 9.18 2.46 -3.30
N TYR A 51 9.13 3.36 -4.28
CA TYR A 51 7.99 4.25 -4.51
C TYR A 51 6.70 3.46 -4.73
N ALA A 52 6.72 2.49 -5.64
CA ALA A 52 5.55 1.70 -5.98
C ALA A 52 5.02 0.90 -4.78
N GLN A 53 5.92 0.29 -3.99
CA GLN A 53 5.55 -0.44 -2.78
C GLN A 53 4.96 0.48 -1.70
N ALA A 54 5.54 1.66 -1.49
CA ALA A 54 5.04 2.63 -0.53
C ALA A 54 3.65 3.15 -0.93
N TYR A 55 3.48 3.47 -2.22
CA TYR A 55 2.23 4.01 -2.74
C TYR A 55 1.10 2.97 -2.75
N ALA A 56 1.40 1.71 -3.09
CA ALA A 56 0.43 0.61 -2.95
C ALA A 56 -0.09 0.47 -1.51
N ARG A 57 0.82 0.49 -0.53
CA ARG A 57 0.43 0.43 0.89
C ARG A 57 -0.35 1.67 1.33
N TYR A 58 0.00 2.84 0.81
CA TYR A 58 -0.76 4.06 1.07
C TYR A 58 -2.21 3.93 0.59
N ILE A 59 -2.43 3.49 -0.66
CA ILE A 59 -3.77 3.24 -1.21
C ILE A 59 -4.55 2.27 -0.32
N GLN A 60 -3.94 1.15 0.07
CA GLN A 60 -4.58 0.17 0.96
C GLN A 60 -4.93 0.75 2.33
N CYS A 61 -4.09 1.64 2.88
CA CYS A 61 -4.40 2.35 4.12
C CYS A 61 -5.59 3.30 3.93
N GLU A 62 -5.64 4.07 2.85
CA GLU A 62 -6.77 4.95 2.54
C GLU A 62 -8.08 4.17 2.35
N GLU A 63 -8.03 3.03 1.66
CA GLU A 63 -9.17 2.11 1.52
C GLU A 63 -9.61 1.54 2.87
N ALA A 64 -8.65 1.14 3.72
CA ALA A 64 -8.93 0.63 5.05
C ALA A 64 -9.57 1.71 5.94
N ILE A 65 -9.06 2.94 5.92
CA ILE A 65 -9.65 4.08 6.64
C ILE A 65 -11.06 4.36 6.13
N SER A 66 -11.27 4.34 4.81
CA SER A 66 -12.59 4.55 4.21
C SER A 66 -13.59 3.44 4.57
N THR A 67 -13.11 2.21 4.71
CA THR A 67 -13.95 1.03 4.99
C THR A 67 -14.27 0.87 6.47
N TYR A 68 -13.26 1.01 7.34
CA TYR A 68 -13.36 0.68 8.75
C TYR A 68 -13.39 1.91 9.66
N GLY A 69 -13.17 3.10 9.11
CA GLY A 69 -12.93 4.32 9.87
C GLY A 69 -11.56 4.35 10.54
N LEU A 70 -11.25 5.45 11.22
CA LEU A 70 -10.10 5.52 12.10
C LEU A 70 -10.39 4.68 13.35
N LEU A 71 -9.40 3.92 13.82
CA LEU A 71 -9.45 3.22 15.10
C LEU A 71 -9.65 4.22 16.24
N GLY A 72 -10.92 4.49 16.56
CA GLY A 72 -11.35 5.23 17.74
C GLY A 72 -11.10 4.41 18.99
N LYS A 73 -10.49 5.06 19.99
CA LYS A 73 -9.96 4.53 21.26
C LYS A 73 -10.66 3.30 21.84
N HIS A 74 -9.85 2.47 22.50
CA HIS A 74 -10.27 1.33 23.33
C HIS A 74 -11.52 1.68 24.15
N PRO A 75 -12.57 0.85 24.17
CA PRO A 75 -13.68 1.06 25.08
C PRO A 75 -13.10 0.97 26.49
N THR A 76 -12.99 2.10 27.19
CA THR A 76 -12.80 2.08 28.64
C THR A 76 -14.08 1.44 29.19
N PRO A 77 -14.01 0.30 29.88
CA PRO A 77 -15.19 -0.26 30.53
C PRO A 77 -15.75 0.83 31.43
N LYS A 78 -16.95 1.32 31.15
CA LYS A 78 -17.69 2.08 32.15
C LYS A 78 -17.92 1.09 33.29
N MET A 79 -17.35 1.36 34.46
CA MET A 79 -17.68 0.65 35.69
C MET A 79 -19.20 0.54 35.77
N SER A 80 -19.72 -0.67 35.61
CA SER A 80 -21.13 -0.95 35.85
C SER A 80 -21.34 -0.80 37.36
N THR A 81 -21.86 0.35 37.77
CA THR A 81 -22.37 0.55 39.14
C THR A 81 -23.65 -0.29 39.28
N ALA A 82 -23.47 -1.59 39.44
CA ALA A 82 -24.51 -2.55 39.77
C ALA A 82 -24.48 -2.86 41.26
N LEU A 83 -24.47 -1.87 42.15
CA LEU A 83 -24.66 -2.07 43.59
C LEU A 83 -25.22 -0.81 44.28
N THR A 84 -26.52 -0.54 44.10
CA THR A 84 -27.33 0.14 45.13
C THR A 84 -28.77 -0.33 44.98
N ASN A 85 -29.04 -1.53 45.50
CA ASN A 85 -30.34 -1.98 45.97
C ASN A 85 -30.06 -3.01 47.08
N LEU A 86 -29.59 -2.50 48.22
CA LEU A 86 -29.68 -3.10 49.54
C LEU A 86 -30.15 -2.02 50.50
#